data_AF-A0A7W1WXR3-F1
#
_entry.id   AF-A0A7W1WXR3-F1
#
_cell.length_a   1.000
_cell.length_b   1.000
_cell.length_c   1.000
_cell.angle_alpha   90.00
_cell.angle_beta   90.00
_cell.angle_gamma   90.00
#
_symmetry.space_group_name_H-M   'P 1'
#
loop_
_entity.id
_entity.type
_entity.pdbx_description
1 polymer ?
#
loop_
_entity_poly.entity_id
_entity_poly.type
_entity_poly.pdbx_seq_one_letter_code
_entity_poly.pdbx_strand_id
1 'polypeptide(L)'
;MRVSGKVHVDGVVEGHLEAVDDVSIGRHGVVRGSLVAQHVNVSGLLEGDLVCASLHIERGGQVRGQVCSDKLSIDPQGCFLGERRMQQSPPRLEYRPEVPVQGEGLIEDLEHTLIDTLPDRITLGRKED
;
A
#
# COMPACT_ATOMS: atom_id res chain seq x y z
N MET A 1 -3.57 -3.99 27.69
CA MET A 1 -2.13 -4.27 27.83
C MET A 1 -1.38 -3.52 26.75
N ARG A 2 -0.24 -2.91 27.07
CA ARG A 2 0.57 -2.14 26.11
C ARG A 2 1.95 -2.77 25.94
N VAL A 3 2.39 -2.97 24.70
CA VAL A 3 3.67 -3.60 24.35
C VAL A 3 4.43 -2.70 23.37
N SER A 4 5.68 -2.40 23.71
CA SER A 4 6.62 -1.68 22.86
C SER A 4 7.55 -2.70 22.17
N GLY A 5 7.11 -3.24 21.03
CA GLY A 5 7.89 -4.18 20.24
C GLY A 5 7.02 -5.10 19.38
N LYS A 6 7.67 -6.07 18.75
CA LYS A 6 7.00 -7.09 17.94
C LYS A 6 6.22 -8.04 18.84
N VAL A 7 4.95 -8.23 18.55
CA VAL A 7 4.06 -9.14 19.30
C VAL A 7 3.73 -10.34 18.42
N HIS A 8 3.90 -11.53 18.97
CA HIS A 8 3.47 -12.77 18.32
C HIS A 8 2.47 -13.50 19.22
N VAL A 9 1.31 -13.83 18.67
CA VAL A 9 0.20 -14.42 19.41
C VAL A 9 -0.06 -15.86 18.92
N ASP A 10 0.27 -16.84 19.76
CA ASP A 10 0.05 -18.28 19.54
C ASP A 10 -0.89 -18.87 20.62
N GLY A 11 -1.94 -18.14 20.96
CA GLY A 11 -2.92 -18.59 21.96
C GLY A 11 -4.17 -17.74 21.94
N VAL A 12 -4.98 -17.82 22.99
CA VAL A 12 -6.19 -17.01 23.13
C VAL A 12 -5.87 -15.75 23.92
N VAL A 13 -6.15 -14.58 23.33
CA VAL A 13 -6.00 -13.27 23.96
C VAL A 13 -7.38 -12.62 23.99
N GLU A 14 -7.85 -12.30 25.19
CA GLU A 14 -9.12 -11.59 25.38
C GLU A 14 -8.86 -10.23 26.04
N GLY A 15 -9.40 -9.16 25.47
CA GLY A 15 -9.31 -7.81 26.01
C GLY A 15 -8.71 -6.80 25.01
N HIS A 16 -7.97 -5.82 25.55
CA HIS A 16 -7.41 -4.71 24.77
C HIS A 16 -5.89 -4.86 24.64
N LEU A 17 -5.39 -4.92 23.40
CA LEU A 17 -3.97 -5.05 23.06
C LEU A 17 -3.50 -3.84 22.26
N GLU A 18 -2.54 -3.10 22.81
CA GLU A 18 -1.86 -2.00 22.12
C GLU A 18 -0.42 -2.39 21.84
N ALA A 19 -0.05 -2.46 20.56
CA ALA A 19 1.31 -2.64 20.10
C ALA A 19 1.76 -1.40 19.33
N VAL A 20 3.03 -1.02 19.49
CA VAL A 20 3.60 0.14 18.78
C VAL A 20 4.09 -0.22 17.37
N ASP A 21 4.47 -1.47 17.16
CA ASP A 21 5.11 -1.97 15.94
C ASP A 21 4.26 -3.05 15.24
N ASP A 22 4.84 -4.22 14.98
CA ASP A 22 4.24 -5.35 14.28
C ASP A 22 3.52 -6.30 15.25
N VAL A 23 2.33 -6.75 14.86
CA VAL A 23 1.61 -7.83 15.52
C VAL A 23 1.36 -8.96 14.54
N SER A 24 1.75 -10.17 14.92
CA SER A 24 1.50 -11.38 14.14
C SER A 24 0.65 -12.34 14.96
N ILE A 25 -0.47 -12.77 14.39
CA ILE A 25 -1.38 -13.75 14.99
C ILE A 25 -1.15 -15.06 14.26
N GLY A 26 -0.57 -16.04 14.95
CA GLY A 26 -0.32 -17.37 14.40
C GLY A 26 -1.61 -18.13 14.10
N ARG A 27 -1.49 -19.30 13.44
CA ARG A 27 -2.65 -20.13 13.04
C ARG A 27 -3.54 -20.58 14.20
N HIS A 28 -2.97 -20.76 15.38
CA HIS A 28 -3.70 -21.10 16.61
C HIS A 28 -4.01 -19.88 17.48
N GLY A 29 -3.62 -18.68 17.02
CA GLY A 29 -3.89 -17.42 17.68
C GLY A 29 -5.36 -17.04 17.53
N VAL A 30 -6.00 -16.72 18.65
CA VAL A 30 -7.37 -16.20 18.72
C VAL A 30 -7.34 -14.89 19.51
N VAL A 31 -7.68 -13.79 18.85
CA VAL A 31 -7.76 -12.48 19.51
C VAL A 31 -9.21 -12.06 19.61
N ARG A 32 -9.69 -11.76 20.81
CA ARG A 32 -11.05 -11.30 21.09
C ARG A 32 -11.03 -9.96 21.81
N GLY A 33 -11.55 -8.93 21.17
CA GLY A 33 -11.62 -7.58 21.73
C GLY A 33 -11.00 -6.53 20.83
N SER A 34 -10.26 -5.59 21.41
CA SER A 34 -9.75 -4.41 20.70
C SER A 34 -8.24 -4.51 20.50
N LEU A 35 -7.78 -4.39 19.26
CA LEU A 35 -6.36 -4.44 18.91
C LEU A 35 -5.94 -3.17 18.20
N VAL A 36 -4.86 -2.54 18.67
CA VAL A 36 -4.28 -1.34 18.07
C VAL A 36 -2.81 -1.62 17.76
N ALA A 37 -2.42 -1.46 16.50
CA ALA A 37 -1.04 -1.71 16.04
C ALA A 37 -0.72 -0.96 14.74
N GLN A 38 0.54 -0.85 14.33
CA GLN A 38 0.86 -0.26 13.03
C GLN A 38 0.74 -1.27 11.89
N HIS A 39 1.33 -2.45 12.07
CA HIS A 39 1.30 -3.54 11.11
C HIS A 39 0.70 -4.79 11.75
N VAL A 40 -0.28 -5.41 11.09
CA VAL A 40 -0.97 -6.58 11.63
C VAL A 40 -1.03 -7.68 10.59
N ASN A 41 -0.47 -8.84 10.94
CA ASN A 41 -0.55 -10.06 10.16
C ASN A 41 -1.47 -11.06 10.88
N VAL A 42 -2.49 -11.57 10.18
CA VAL A 42 -3.48 -12.48 10.76
C VAL A 42 -3.49 -13.80 10.00
N SER A 43 -2.95 -14.85 10.61
CA SER A 43 -3.04 -16.24 10.10
C SER A 43 -4.08 -17.09 10.87
N GLY A 44 -4.53 -16.61 12.05
CA GLY A 44 -5.50 -17.27 12.92
C GLY A 44 -6.89 -16.64 12.89
N LEU A 45 -7.52 -16.49 14.06
CA LEU A 45 -8.85 -15.89 14.21
C LEU A 45 -8.77 -14.57 14.98
N LEU A 46 -9.36 -13.51 14.43
CA LEU A 46 -9.55 -12.22 15.10
C LEU A 46 -11.04 -11.90 15.17
N GLU A 47 -11.58 -11.69 16.36
CA GLU A 47 -12.97 -11.31 16.60
C GLU A 47 -13.03 -10.00 17.40
N GLY A 48 -13.47 -8.89 16.80
CA GLY A 48 -13.65 -7.61 17.49
C GLY A 48 -13.25 -6.39 16.66
N ASP A 49 -12.68 -5.41 17.34
CA ASP A 49 -12.29 -4.11 16.77
C ASP A 49 -10.78 -4.06 16.53
N LEU A 50 -10.38 -3.76 15.30
CA LEU A 50 -8.98 -3.65 14.91
C LEU A 50 -8.71 -2.24 14.37
N VAL A 51 -7.68 -1.59 14.89
CA VAL A 51 -7.19 -0.30 14.40
C VAL A 51 -5.73 -0.46 14.00
N CYS A 52 -5.43 -0.34 12.71
CA CYS A 52 -4.06 -0.41 12.23
C CYS A 52 -3.81 0.34 10.93
N ALA A 53 -2.57 0.74 10.67
CA ALA A 53 -2.24 1.39 9.40
C ALA A 53 -2.25 0.38 8.23
N SER A 54 -1.71 -0.82 8.46
CA SER A 54 -1.67 -1.89 7.44
C SER A 54 -2.11 -3.23 8.03
N LEU A 55 -3.19 -3.80 7.48
CA LEU A 55 -3.66 -5.14 7.78
C LEU A 55 -3.32 -6.10 6.62
N HIS A 56 -2.68 -7.20 6.95
CA HIS A 56 -2.47 -8.34 6.08
C HIS A 56 -3.13 -9.59 6.66
N ILE A 57 -4.09 -10.15 5.94
CA ILE A 57 -4.73 -11.42 6.31
C ILE A 57 -4.03 -12.51 5.52
N GLU A 58 -3.30 -13.39 6.20
CA GLU A 58 -2.61 -14.53 5.58
C GLU A 58 -3.60 -15.66 5.23
N ARG A 59 -3.08 -16.70 4.57
CA ARG A 59 -3.86 -17.87 4.15
C ARG A 59 -4.50 -18.56 5.35
N GLY A 60 -5.83 -18.69 5.32
CA GLY A 60 -6.61 -19.31 6.39
C GLY A 60 -6.92 -18.38 7.56
N GLY A 61 -6.44 -17.14 7.53
CA GLY A 61 -6.79 -16.11 8.52
C GLY A 61 -8.27 -15.74 8.43
N GLN A 62 -8.91 -15.60 9.58
CA GLN A 62 -10.30 -15.16 9.71
C GLN A 62 -10.37 -13.90 10.56
N VAL A 63 -10.93 -12.84 10.00
CA VAL A 63 -11.17 -11.58 10.71
C VAL A 63 -12.68 -11.35 10.76
N ARG A 64 -13.22 -11.16 11.96
CA ARG A 64 -14.64 -10.92 12.22
C ARG A 64 -14.82 -9.66 13.05
N GLY A 65 -15.58 -8.70 12.55
CA GLY A 65 -15.86 -7.45 13.26
C GLY A 65 -15.45 -6.20 12.49
N GLN A 66 -15.10 -5.14 13.21
CA GLN A 66 -14.85 -3.84 12.62
C GLN A 66 -13.36 -3.57 12.49
N VAL A 67 -12.90 -3.21 11.28
CA VAL A 67 -11.49 -2.92 11.01
C VAL A 67 -11.30 -1.52 10.47
N CYS A 68 -10.55 -0.71 11.20
CA CYS A 68 -10.09 0.61 10.80
C CYS A 68 -8.67 0.50 10.26
N SER A 69 -8.51 0.57 8.94
CA SER A 69 -7.17 0.52 8.32
C SER A 69 -7.03 1.30 7.03
N ASP A 70 -5.85 1.86 6.79
CA ASP A 70 -5.52 2.54 5.52
C ASP A 70 -5.26 1.53 4.40
N LYS A 71 -4.46 0.50 4.69
CA LYS A 71 -4.13 -0.57 3.74
C LYS A 71 -4.67 -1.91 4.23
N LEU A 72 -5.38 -2.61 3.35
CA LEU A 72 -5.87 -3.96 3.58
C LEU A 72 -5.39 -4.87 2.45
N SER A 73 -4.78 -6.00 2.80
CA SER A 73 -4.39 -7.05 1.87
C SER A 73 -4.84 -8.40 2.40
N ILE A 74 -5.40 -9.23 1.52
CA ILE A 74 -5.97 -10.53 1.89
C ILE A 74 -5.39 -11.58 0.96
N ASP A 75 -4.73 -12.58 1.53
CA ASP A 75 -4.18 -13.71 0.81
C ASP A 75 -5.27 -14.73 0.42
N PRO A 76 -4.98 -15.65 -0.53
CA PRO A 76 -5.91 -16.69 -0.93
C PRO A 76 -6.34 -17.54 0.28
N GLN A 77 -7.65 -17.83 0.38
CA GLN A 77 -8.26 -18.52 1.53
C GLN A 77 -8.33 -17.70 2.83
N GLY A 78 -8.00 -16.40 2.79
CA GLY A 78 -8.33 -15.46 3.87
C GLY A 78 -9.84 -15.14 3.89
N CYS A 79 -10.41 -14.99 5.08
CA CYS A 79 -11.82 -14.65 5.27
C CYS A 79 -11.94 -13.36 6.08
N PHE A 80 -12.68 -12.39 5.56
CA PHE A 80 -13.02 -11.16 6.25
C PHE A 80 -14.53 -11.04 6.36
N LEU A 81 -15.06 -10.95 7.57
CA LEU A 81 -16.48 -10.88 7.88
C LEU A 81 -16.79 -9.69 8.79
N GLY A 82 -17.17 -8.57 8.21
CA GLY A 82 -17.58 -7.39 8.98
C GLY A 82 -17.43 -6.10 8.19
N GLU A 83 -17.17 -5.01 8.89
CA GLU A 83 -17.11 -3.67 8.31
C GLU A 83 -15.68 -3.14 8.32
N ARG A 84 -15.19 -2.69 7.16
CA ARG A 84 -13.92 -1.96 7.09
C ARG A 84 -14.18 -0.47 7.01
N ARG A 85 -13.63 0.30 7.96
CA ARG A 85 -13.54 1.77 7.88
C ARG A 85 -12.15 2.19 7.46
N MET A 86 -12.07 3.24 6.66
CA MET A 86 -10.81 3.92 6.38
C MET A 86 -10.56 4.95 7.48
N GLN A 87 -9.30 5.10 7.91
CA GLN A 87 -8.94 6.26 8.69
C GLN A 87 -9.00 7.47 7.75
N GLN A 88 -10.03 8.31 7.90
CA GLN A 88 -10.11 9.57 7.17
C GLN A 88 -9.11 10.57 7.75
N SER A 89 -7.81 10.35 7.53
CA SER A 89 -6.89 11.47 7.44
C SER A 89 -6.97 11.97 5.99
N PRO A 90 -7.38 13.22 5.73
CA PRO A 90 -7.28 13.77 4.38
C PRO A 90 -5.84 13.60 3.92
N PRO A 91 -5.60 13.18 2.66
CA PRO A 91 -4.26 13.17 2.13
C PRO A 91 -3.73 14.59 2.27
N ARG A 92 -2.79 14.81 3.20
CA ARG A 92 -1.95 15.99 3.14
C ARG A 92 -1.13 15.75 1.88
N LEU A 93 -1.57 16.31 0.76
CA LEU A 93 -0.74 16.50 -0.41
C LEU A 93 0.45 17.32 0.09
N GLU A 94 1.48 16.67 0.62
CA GLU A 94 2.80 17.26 0.70
C GLU A 94 3.21 17.42 -0.75
N TYR A 95 2.89 18.60 -1.29
CA TYR A 95 3.52 19.11 -2.49
C TYR A 95 5.02 19.07 -2.21
N ARG A 96 5.70 18.06 -2.76
CA ARG A 96 7.14 18.01 -2.84
C ARG A 96 7.47 18.72 -4.15
N PRO A 97 7.75 20.05 -4.15
CA PRO A 97 8.21 20.68 -5.37
C PRO A 97 9.42 19.90 -5.85
N GLU A 98 9.36 19.48 -7.11
CA GLU A 98 10.49 18.94 -7.82
C GLU A 98 11.58 20.01 -7.74
N VAL A 99 12.72 19.68 -7.14
CA VAL A 99 13.83 20.61 -6.98
C VAL A 99 14.18 21.11 -8.38
N PRO A 100 14.15 22.43 -8.68
CA PRO A 100 14.59 22.90 -9.98
C PRO A 100 16.05 22.47 -10.15
N VAL A 101 16.28 21.60 -11.12
CA VAL A 101 17.62 21.20 -11.55
C VAL A 101 18.29 22.44 -12.11
N GLN A 102 19.10 23.09 -11.27
CA GLN A 102 19.99 24.17 -11.68
C GLN A 102 21.41 23.59 -11.82
N GLY A 103 21.86 23.46 -13.06
CA GLY A 103 23.24 23.81 -13.39
C GLY A 103 24.10 22.77 -14.13
N GLU A 104 24.17 22.95 -15.46
CA GLU A 104 25.39 23.05 -16.30
C GLU A 104 26.45 21.93 -16.30
N GLY A 105 26.61 21.26 -17.45
CA GLY A 105 27.82 20.48 -17.76
C GLY A 105 27.68 19.45 -18.89
N LEU A 106 27.75 19.91 -20.14
CA LEU A 106 28.23 19.21 -21.35
C LEU A 106 27.54 17.88 -21.73
N ILE A 107 26.53 17.96 -22.59
CA ILE A 107 26.37 16.99 -23.68
C ILE A 107 26.25 17.83 -24.95
N GLU A 108 27.36 17.90 -25.67
CA GLU A 108 27.46 18.53 -26.98
C GLU A 108 26.48 17.87 -27.96
N ASP A 109 25.74 18.73 -28.65
CA ASP A 109 25.34 18.63 -30.05
C ASP A 109 25.32 17.23 -30.66
N LEU A 110 24.13 16.62 -30.76
CA LEU A 110 23.71 15.74 -31.86
C LEU A 110 22.31 15.19 -31.51
N GLU A 111 21.23 15.85 -31.95
CA GLU A 111 19.97 15.18 -32.37
C GLU A 111 18.82 16.14 -32.77
N HIS A 112 18.98 17.48 -32.73
CA HIS A 112 17.87 18.40 -33.05
C HIS A 112 17.86 19.07 -34.45
N THR A 113 18.79 18.76 -35.35
CA THR A 113 18.82 19.38 -36.70
C THR A 113 18.26 18.53 -37.84
N LEU A 114 17.77 17.31 -37.58
CA LEU A 114 17.35 16.39 -38.66
C LEU A 114 15.83 16.26 -38.87
N ILE A 115 15.00 16.98 -38.13
CA ILE A 115 13.53 16.85 -38.27
C ILE A 115 12.91 17.94 -39.17
N ASP A 116 13.64 19.01 -39.52
CA ASP A 116 13.04 20.18 -40.21
C ASP A 116 13.45 20.37 -41.68
N THR A 117 13.89 19.33 -42.39
CA THR A 117 14.24 19.45 -43.83
C THR A 117 13.68 18.35 -44.72
N LEU A 118 12.47 17.87 -44.40
CA LEU A 118 11.70 17.03 -45.33
C LEU A 118 10.49 17.84 -45.86
N PRO A 119 10.30 17.92 -47.19
CA PRO A 119 9.31 18.81 -47.79
C PRO A 119 7.87 18.33 -47.56
N ASP A 120 6.99 19.27 -47.21
CA ASP A 120 5.57 19.05 -46.87
C ASP A 120 4.66 18.73 -48.08
N ARG A 121 5.21 18.59 -49.30
CA ARG A 121 4.39 18.31 -50.51
C ARG A 121 5.17 17.57 -51.61
N ILE A 122 4.70 16.38 -51.97
CA ILE A 122 5.15 15.62 -53.15
C ILE A 122 4.12 15.80 -54.26
N THR A 123 4.53 16.37 -55.40
CA THR A 123 3.73 16.41 -56.63
C THR A 123 4.40 15.51 -57.67
N LEU A 124 3.76 14.42 -58.07
CA LEU A 124 4.27 13.50 -59.10
C LEU A 124 4.05 14.11 -60.49
N GLY A 125 5.10 14.70 -61.07
CA GLY A 125 5.14 15.01 -62.49
C GLY A 125 5.26 13.73 -63.30
N ARG A 126 4.21 13.36 -64.02
CA ARG A 126 4.24 12.26 -65.00
C ARG A 126 5.20 12.65 -66.13
N LYS A 127 6.28 11.89 -66.29
CA LYS A 127 7.15 11.96 -67.47
C LYS A 127 6.71 10.87 -68.44
N GLU A 128 5.97 11.24 -69.47
CA GLU A 128 5.74 10.41 -70.65
C GLU A 128 6.90 10.65 -71.61
N ASP A 129 7.55 9.56 -72.03
CA ASP A 129 8.38 9.45 -73.24
C ASP A 129 7.45 9.12 -74.42
#